data_AF-A0A075GQ25-F1
#
_entry.id   AF-A0A075GQ25-F1
#
_cell.length_a   1.000
_cell.length_b   1.000
_cell.length_c   1.000
_cell.angle_alpha   90.00
_cell.angle_beta   90.00
_cell.angle_gamma   90.00
#
_symmetry.space_group_name_H-M   'P 1'
#
loop_
_entity.id
_entity.type
_entity.pdbx_description
1 polymer ?
#
loop_
_entity_poly.entity_id
_entity_poly.type
_entity_poly.pdbx_seq_one_letter_code
_entity_poly.pdbx_strand_id
1 'polypeptide(L)' 'MYTISAHQGAASNYQTSADVEIIDGHVIPEFGTIAVMILAVAIVSIIIVTGRSKLGLVQRY' A
#
# COMPACT_ATOMS: atom_id res chain seq x y z
N MET A 1 5.58 23.36 3.45
CA MET A 1 5.58 24.01 4.78
C MET A 1 4.22 24.65 4.96
N TYR A 2 3.44 24.17 5.94
CA TYR A 2 2.10 24.68 6.22
C TYR A 2 2.15 25.42 7.55
N THR A 3 1.64 26.64 7.58
CA THR A 3 1.58 27.43 8.82
C THR A 3 0.18 27.31 9.39
N ILE A 4 0.07 26.78 10.61
CA ILE A 4 -1.19 26.71 11.35
C ILE A 4 -1.26 27.93 12.24
N SER A 5 -2.30 28.75 12.10
CA SER A 5 -2.52 29.94 12.93
C SER A 5 -3.77 29.80 13.79
N ALA A 6 -3.64 30.12 15.07
CA ALA A 6 -4.73 30.24 16.02
C ALA A 6 -4.94 31.71 16.35
N HIS A 7 -6.17 32.20 16.18
CA HIS A 7 -6.54 33.59 16.43
C HIS A 7 -7.63 33.64 17.49
N GLN A 8 -7.34 34.26 18.64
CA GLN A 8 -8.35 34.58 19.63
C GLN A 8 -8.59 36.10 19.66
N GLY A 9 -9.62 36.54 18.93
CA GLY A 9 -9.95 37.96 18.79
C GLY A 9 -8.99 38.72 17.86
N ALA A 10 -9.06 40.06 17.90
CA ALA A 10 -8.35 40.94 16.97
C ALA A 10 -6.98 41.42 17.47
N ALA A 11 -6.65 41.21 18.74
CA ALA A 11 -5.37 41.65 19.30
C ALA A 11 -4.23 40.70 18.90
N SER A 12 -3.14 41.26 18.39
CA SER A 12 -1.97 40.50 17.91
C SER A 12 -1.36 39.58 18.97
N ASN A 13 -1.48 39.93 20.25
CA ASN A 13 -0.91 39.15 21.36
C ASN A 13 -1.59 37.79 21.55
N TYR A 14 -2.78 37.59 20.95
CA TYR A 14 -3.55 36.36 21.02
C TYR A 14 -3.58 35.62 19.69
N GLN A 15 -2.62 35.93 18.81
CA GLN A 15 -2.42 35.26 17.54
C GLN A 15 -1.11 34.49 17.65
N THR A 16 -1.19 33.17 17.48
CA THR A 16 -0.02 32.29 17.49
C THR A 16 0.01 31.48 16.22
N SER A 17 1.20 31.31 15.65
CA SER A 17 1.41 30.53 14.43
C SER A 17 2.52 29.52 14.64
N ALA A 18 2.34 28.32 14.10
CA ALA A 18 3.34 27.27 14.10
C ALA A 18 3.55 26.76 12.68
N ASP A 19 4.82 26.66 12.28
CA ASP A 19 5.20 26.07 11.01
C ASP A 19 5.25 24.54 11.17
N VAL A 20 4.45 23.86 10.37
CA VAL A 20 4.35 22.40 10.34
C VAL A 20 4.85 21.90 9.00
N GLU A 21 5.80 20.99 9.08
CA GLU A 21 6.26 20.22 7.94
C GLU A 21 5.51 18.89 7.91
N ILE A 22 4.83 18.60 6.81
CA ILE A 22 4.25 17.27 6.58
C ILE A 22 5.38 16.41 6.02
N ILE A 23 6.14 15.81 6.94
CA ILE A 23 7.10 14.76 6.63
C ILE A 23 6.24 13.52 6.27
N ASP A 24 6.47 12.91 5.11
CA ASP A 24 5.77 11.71 4.65
C ASP A 24 4.26 11.85 4.35
N GLY A 25 3.87 12.95 3.70
CA GLY A 25 2.59 13.05 2.98
C GLY A 25 2.50 12.15 1.73
N HIS A 26 3.25 11.05 1.70
CA HIS A 26 3.28 10.08 0.63
C HIS A 26 2.36 8.92 1.02
N VAL A 27 1.13 8.97 0.52
CA VAL A 27 0.28 7.77 0.50
C VAL A 27 1.00 6.78 -0.39
N ILE A 28 1.72 5.79 0.16
CA ILE A 28 2.14 4.62 -0.63
C ILE A 28 0.83 3.98 -1.08
N PRO A 29 0.49 4.00 -2.38
CA PRO A 29 -0.63 3.24 -2.85
C PRO A 29 -0.20 1.78 -2.73
N GLU A 30 -0.78 1.04 -1.79
CA GLU A 30 -0.40 -0.36 -1.53
C GLU A 30 -0.68 -1.28 -2.72
N PHE A 31 -1.21 -0.75 -3.83
CA PHE A 31 -1.40 -1.43 -5.10
C PHE A 31 -0.17 -2.21 -5.55
N GLY A 32 1.05 -1.66 -5.37
CA GLY A 32 2.29 -2.36 -5.72
C GLY A 32 2.50 -3.62 -4.88
N THR A 33 2.41 -3.49 -3.56
CA THR A 33 2.57 -4.60 -2.61
C THR A 33 1.50 -5.67 -2.80
N ILE A 34 0.24 -5.24 -2.99
CA ILE A 34 -0.90 -6.14 -3.21
C ILE A 34 -0.75 -6.87 -4.55
N ALA A 35 -0.33 -6.19 -5.61
CA ALA A 35 -0.10 -6.82 -6.92
C ALA A 35 0.97 -7.90 -6.85
N VAL A 36 2.08 -7.65 -6.16
CA VAL A 36 3.16 -8.64 -5.95
C VAL A 36 2.66 -9.82 -5.10
N MET A 37 1.87 -9.56 -4.06
CA MET A 37 1.30 -10.61 -3.20
C MET A 37 0.41 -11.57 -4.00
N ILE A 38 -0.50 -11.02 -4.83
CA ILE A 38 -1.38 -11.83 -5.68
C ILE A 38 -0.59 -12.62 -6.72
N LEU A 39 0.41 -12.00 -7.36
CA LEU A 39 1.27 -12.66 -8.34
C LEU A 39 2.01 -13.87 -7.72
N ALA A 40 2.59 -13.70 -6.53
CA ALA A 40 3.29 -14.78 -5.85
C ALA A 40 2.36 -15.97 -5.54
N VAL A 41 1.17 -15.70 -5.01
CA VAL A 41 0.15 -16.74 -4.72
C VAL A 41 -0.28 -17.46 -6.00
N ALA A 42 -0.48 -16.73 -7.10
CA ALA A 42 -0.85 -17.30 -8.39
C ALA A 42 0.22 -18.25 -8.95
N ILE A 43 1.50 -17.87 -8.91
CA ILE A 43 2.59 -18.73 -9.39
C ILE A 43 2.69 -20.00 -8.54
N VAL A 44 2.66 -19.86 -7.21
CA VAL A 44 2.75 -21.00 -6.28
C VAL A 44 1.60 -21.99 -6.50
N SER A 45 0.37 -21.49 -6.63
CA SER A 45 -0.80 -22.33 -6.89
C SER A 45 -0.70 -23.09 -8.22
N ILE A 46 -0.25 -22.44 -9.31
CA ILE A 46 -0.05 -23.11 -10.60
C ILE A 46 0.97 -24.24 -10.47
N ILE A 47 2.13 -23.98 -9.84
CA ILE A 47 3.17 -25.00 -9.66
C ILE A 47 2.65 -26.19 -8.84
N ILE A 48 1.92 -25.91 -7.76
CA ILE A 48 1.35 -26.98 -6.91
C ILE A 48 0.35 -27.82 -7.72
N VAL A 49 -0.55 -27.19 -8.46
CA VAL A 49 -1.58 -27.90 -9.26
C VAL A 49 -0.95 -28.68 -10.41
N THR A 50 -0.02 -28.06 -11.15
CA THR A 50 0.64 -28.67 -12.31
C THR A 50 1.65 -29.74 -11.92
N GLY A 51 2.44 -29.51 -10.88
CA GLY A 51 3.40 -30.47 -10.34
C GLY A 51 2.74 -31.71 -9.72
N ARG A 52 1.53 -31.57 -9.16
CA ARG A 52 0.71 -32.70 -8.72
C ARG A 52 0.07 -33.48 -9.87
N SER A 53 -0.08 -32.90 -11.06
CA SER A 53 -0.69 -33.55 -12.25
C SER A 53 0.25 -34.50 -13.01
N LYS A 54 1.36 -34.92 -12.38
CA LYS A 54 2.14 -36.10 -12.83
C LYS A 54 1.38 -37.42 -12.57
N LEU A 55 0.10 -37.53 -12.93
CA LEU A 55 -0.64 -38.79 -12.81
C LEU A 55 -1.57 -39.02 -14.00
N GLY A 56 -1.04 -39.78 -14.98
CA GLY A 56 -1.83 -40.81 -15.65
C GLY A 56 -2.65 -40.40 -16.85
N LEU A 57 -2.07 -39.74 -17.85
CA LEU A 57 -2.49 -40.02 -19.23
C LEU A 57 -2.02 -41.43 -19.61
N VAL A 58 -2.59 -42.45 -18.95
CA VAL A 58 -2.49 -43.83 -19.44
C VAL A 58 -3.25 -43.85 -20.76
N GLN A 59 -2.50 -43.85 -21.87
CA GLN A 59 -3.06 -44.25 -23.15
C GLN A 59 -3.40 -45.74 -23.06
N ARG A 60 -4.67 -46.04 -22.83
CA ARG A 60 -5.22 -47.34 -23.18
C ARG A 60 -5.71 -47.25 -24.63
N TYR A 61 -5.07 -48.05 -25.48
CA TYR A 61 -5.63 -48.45 -26.77
C TYR A 61 -7.00 -49.11 -26.57
#